data_AF-A0A517N7E1-F1
#
_entry.id   AF-A0A517N7E1-F1
#
_cell.length_a   1.000
_cell.length_b   1.000
_cell.length_c   1.000
_cell.angle_alpha   90.00
_cell.angle_beta   90.00
_cell.angle_gamma   90.00
#
_symmetry.space_group_name_H-M   'P 1'
#
loop_
_entity.id
_entity.type
_entity.pdbx_description
1 polymer ?
#
loop_
_entity_poly.entity_id
_entity_poly.type
_entity_poly.pdbx_seq_one_letter_code
_entity_poly.pdbx_strand_id
1 'polypeptide(L)'
;MKRFSLRTLLITTAVIAVLLALPTRRAIFQKRGRAWVASQNGHVSFSYKYNALTDQWDHNAALPAPEWLINTLGIDFFDTVDTVVLDNMTVKDLSPITNLQNLRQLAVYIDIDDSLDFSPLAELPKLELVYLDYTGIRAARLAKLRELLPDVRVDATNHPPPD
;
A
#
# COMPACT_ATOMS: atom_id res chain seq x y z
N MET A 1 -47.63 1.95 -1.64
CA MET A 1 -46.55 1.46 -0.76
C MET A 1 -46.28 -0.01 -1.10
N LYS A 2 -45.20 -0.33 -1.83
CA LYS A 2 -44.86 -1.74 -2.13
C LYS A 2 -44.41 -2.41 -0.84
N ARG A 3 -45.15 -3.41 -0.34
CA ARG A 3 -44.77 -4.22 0.83
C ARG A 3 -43.73 -5.24 0.37
N PHE A 4 -42.48 -5.07 0.78
CA PHE A 4 -41.45 -6.07 0.53
C PHE A 4 -41.74 -7.33 1.36
N SER A 5 -41.69 -8.51 0.73
CA SER A 5 -41.78 -9.77 1.44
C SER A 5 -40.51 -10.00 2.27
N LEU A 6 -40.65 -10.59 3.46
CA LEU A 6 -39.52 -10.92 4.34
C LEU A 6 -38.45 -11.74 3.60
N ARG A 7 -38.88 -12.63 2.69
CA ARG A 7 -37.98 -13.43 1.85
C ARG A 7 -37.13 -12.56 0.93
N THR A 8 -37.76 -11.57 0.28
CA THR A 8 -37.07 -10.64 -0.62
C THR A 8 -36.06 -9.79 0.16
N LEU A 9 -36.43 -9.30 1.35
CA LEU A 9 -35.53 -8.55 2.22
C LEU A 9 -34.29 -9.37 2.62
N LEU A 10 -34.49 -10.60 3.10
CA LEU A 10 -33.40 -11.48 3.51
C LEU A 10 -32.43 -11.78 2.36
N ILE A 11 -32.96 -12.06 1.16
CA ILE A 11 -32.13 -12.29 -0.03
C ILE A 11 -31.34 -11.02 -0.38
N THR A 12 -31.99 -9.84 -0.40
CA THR A 12 -31.28 -8.59 -0.71
C THR A 12 -30.18 -8.28 0.30
N THR A 13 -30.43 -8.48 1.59
CA THR A 13 -29.44 -8.24 2.65
C THR A 13 -28.26 -9.20 2.52
N ALA A 14 -28.52 -10.48 2.25
CA ALA A 14 -27.46 -11.47 2.05
C ALA A 14 -26.58 -11.12 0.83
N VAL A 15 -27.21 -10.73 -0.29
CA VAL A 15 -26.49 -10.30 -1.50
C VAL A 15 -25.63 -9.08 -1.20
N ILE A 16 -26.18 -8.06 -0.53
CA ILE A 16 -25.42 -6.87 -0.14
C ILE A 16 -24.25 -7.24 0.78
N ALA A 17 -24.45 -8.09 1.77
CA ALA A 17 -23.39 -8.52 2.69
C ALA A 17 -22.24 -9.22 1.95
N VAL A 18 -22.55 -10.10 1.00
CA VAL A 18 -21.54 -10.78 0.17
C VAL A 18 -20.79 -9.78 -0.71
N LEU A 19 -21.50 -8.84 -1.35
CA LEU A 19 -20.88 -7.82 -2.19
C LEU A 19 -19.94 -6.90 -1.38
N LEU A 20 -20.31 -6.59 -0.13
CA LEU A 20 -19.50 -5.74 0.75
C LEU A 20 -18.37 -6.49 1.46
N ALA A 21 -18.38 -7.83 1.51
CA ALA A 21 -17.40 -8.61 2.26
C ALA A 21 -15.97 -8.39 1.78
N LEU A 22 -15.73 -8.42 0.46
CA LEU A 22 -14.37 -8.27 -0.09
C LEU A 22 -13.81 -6.85 0.07
N PRO A 23 -14.54 -5.76 -0.30
CA PRO A 23 -14.07 -4.40 -0.05
C PRO A 23 -13.84 -4.11 1.42
N THR A 24 -14.73 -4.60 2.30
CA THR A 24 -14.58 -4.42 3.76
C THR A 24 -13.32 -5.12 4.28
N ARG A 25 -13.09 -6.37 3.86
CA ARG A 25 -11.89 -7.12 4.23
C ARG A 25 -10.63 -6.37 3.77
N ARG A 26 -10.58 -5.94 2.50
CA ARG A 26 -9.48 -5.15 1.96
C ARG A 26 -9.24 -3.88 2.77
N ALA A 27 -10.30 -3.12 3.06
CA ALA A 27 -10.23 -1.88 3.80
C ALA A 27 -9.66 -2.08 5.21
N ILE A 28 -10.06 -3.16 5.90
CA ILE A 28 -9.56 -3.49 7.23
C ILE A 28 -8.05 -3.78 7.18
N PHE A 29 -7.58 -4.58 6.22
CA PHE A 29 -6.15 -4.85 6.06
C PHE A 29 -5.39 -3.58 5.74
N GLN A 30 -5.85 -2.82 4.74
CA GLN A 30 -5.19 -1.58 4.36
C GLN A 30 -5.09 -0.58 5.53
N LYS A 31 -6.15 -0.43 6.32
CA LYS A 31 -6.14 0.41 7.51
C LYS A 31 -5.07 -0.02 8.53
N ARG A 32 -4.86 -1.33 8.72
CA ARG A 32 -3.78 -1.86 9.58
C ARG A 32 -2.40 -1.55 9.00
N GLY A 33 -2.22 -1.75 7.70
CA GLY A 33 -0.98 -1.38 7.01
C GLY A 33 -0.66 0.10 7.16
N ARG A 34 -1.64 0.99 6.93
CA ARG A 34 -1.49 2.43 7.13
C ARG A 34 -1.20 2.82 8.57
N ALA A 35 -1.85 2.18 9.54
CA ALA A 35 -1.58 2.42 10.95
C ALA A 35 -0.13 2.04 11.33
N TRP A 36 0.40 0.97 10.74
CA TRP A 36 1.81 0.63 10.88
C TRP A 36 2.72 1.65 10.18
N VAL A 37 2.43 2.07 8.94
CA VAL A 37 3.22 3.12 8.27
C VAL A 37 3.28 4.39 9.12
N ALA A 38 2.12 4.81 9.67
CA ALA A 38 2.04 5.95 10.56
C ALA A 38 2.81 5.75 11.87
N SER A 39 2.90 4.51 12.40
CA SER A 39 3.71 4.22 13.58
C SER A 39 5.21 4.27 13.31
N GLN A 40 5.61 4.08 12.05
CA GLN A 40 6.97 4.35 11.56
C GLN A 40 7.14 5.82 11.17
N ASN A 41 6.19 6.70 11.48
CA ASN A 41 6.19 8.11 11.08
C ASN A 41 6.38 8.33 9.56
N GLY A 42 5.95 7.35 8.76
CA GLY A 42 5.95 7.41 7.31
C GLY A 42 4.64 7.94 6.75
N HIS A 43 4.62 8.09 5.43
CA HIS A 43 3.51 8.67 4.69
C HIS A 43 2.95 7.70 3.64
N VAL A 44 1.66 7.86 3.33
CA VAL A 44 0.98 7.05 2.31
C VAL A 44 0.28 7.93 1.31
N SER A 45 0.38 7.57 0.03
CA SER A 45 -0.36 8.18 -1.06
C SER A 45 -1.37 7.19 -1.62
N PHE A 46 -2.54 7.73 -1.91
CA PHE A 46 -3.71 7.01 -2.38
C PHE A 46 -3.78 7.05 -3.90
N SER A 47 -4.23 5.95 -4.51
CA SER A 47 -4.30 5.78 -5.96
C SER A 47 -5.15 6.84 -6.67
N TYR A 48 -6.19 7.39 -6.02
CA TYR A 48 -7.00 8.44 -6.65
C TYR A 48 -6.22 9.74 -6.93
N LYS A 49 -5.05 9.94 -6.30
CA LYS A 49 -4.17 11.08 -6.55
C LYS A 49 -3.23 10.86 -7.73
N TYR A 50 -3.09 9.64 -8.20
CA TYR A 50 -2.22 9.32 -9.33
C TYR A 50 -3.01 9.37 -10.63
N ASN A 51 -2.59 10.22 -11.57
CA ASN A 51 -3.17 10.30 -12.90
C ASN A 51 -2.35 9.47 -13.88
N ALA A 52 -2.87 8.29 -14.23
CA ALA A 52 -2.24 7.36 -15.17
C ALA A 52 -2.12 7.89 -16.61
N LEU A 53 -2.89 8.92 -17.00
CA LEU A 53 -2.81 9.50 -18.35
C LEU A 53 -1.65 10.48 -18.49
N THR A 54 -1.35 11.22 -17.43
CA THR A 54 -0.29 12.24 -17.41
C THR A 54 0.97 11.78 -16.69
N ASP A 55 0.94 10.59 -16.07
CA ASP A 55 1.99 10.06 -15.19
C ASP A 55 2.39 11.07 -14.09
N GLN A 56 1.38 11.72 -13.50
CA GLN A 56 1.59 12.78 -12.52
C GLN A 56 0.69 12.61 -11.29
N TRP A 57 1.21 13.07 -10.16
CA TRP A 57 0.48 13.14 -8.90
C TRP A 57 -0.29 14.45 -8.81
N ASP A 58 -1.61 14.35 -8.81
CA ASP A 58 -2.51 15.46 -8.56
C ASP A 58 -2.86 15.53 -7.07
N HIS A 59 -2.25 16.50 -6.40
CA HIS A 59 -2.48 16.75 -4.97
C HIS A 59 -3.85 17.37 -4.69
N ASN A 60 -4.49 17.94 -5.72
CA ASN A 60 -5.81 18.56 -5.66
C ASN A 60 -6.94 17.61 -6.10
N ALA A 61 -6.60 16.38 -6.51
CA ALA A 61 -7.60 15.37 -6.84
C ALA A 61 -8.54 15.14 -5.66
N ALA A 62 -9.82 15.05 -5.94
CA ALA A 62 -10.84 14.69 -4.96
C ALA A 62 -11.24 13.23 -5.14
N LEU A 63 -11.47 12.53 -4.03
CA LEU A 63 -11.99 11.18 -4.07
C LEU A 63 -13.40 11.18 -4.71
N PRO A 64 -13.72 10.29 -5.67
CA PRO A 64 -15.02 10.26 -6.33
C PRO A 64 -16.09 9.59 -5.45
N ALA A 65 -16.23 10.05 -4.20
CA ALA A 65 -17.23 9.60 -3.25
C ALA A 65 -17.72 10.78 -2.38
N PRO A 66 -19.00 10.80 -1.97
CA PRO A 66 -19.52 11.84 -1.07
C PRO A 66 -18.80 11.84 0.28
N GLU A 67 -18.55 13.03 0.85
CA GLU A 67 -17.84 13.17 2.14
C GLU A 67 -18.50 12.42 3.28
N TRP A 68 -19.84 12.46 3.39
CA TRP A 68 -20.57 11.76 4.45
C TRP A 68 -20.29 10.25 4.43
N LEU A 69 -20.11 9.69 3.24
CA LEU A 69 -19.90 8.28 3.03
C LEU A 69 -18.45 7.89 3.36
N ILE A 70 -17.48 8.74 2.98
CA ILE A 70 -16.07 8.58 3.36
C ILE A 70 -15.90 8.67 4.87
N ASN A 71 -16.58 9.62 5.53
CA ASN A 71 -16.54 9.79 6.98
C ASN A 71 -17.14 8.58 7.72
N THR A 72 -18.05 7.84 7.08
CA THR A 72 -18.70 6.67 7.67
C THR A 72 -17.91 5.38 7.46
N LEU A 73 -17.47 5.09 6.23
CA LEU A 73 -16.80 3.82 5.90
C LEU A 73 -15.26 3.91 5.89
N GLY A 74 -14.72 5.13 5.86
CA GLY A 74 -13.29 5.40 5.75
C GLY A 74 -12.79 5.38 4.31
N ILE A 75 -11.71 6.13 4.07
CA ILE A 75 -11.05 6.21 2.77
C ILE A 75 -10.51 4.86 2.28
N ASP A 76 -10.11 3.99 3.21
CA ASP A 76 -9.59 2.65 2.91
C ASP A 76 -10.62 1.72 2.23
N PHE A 77 -11.91 2.07 2.35
CA PHE A 77 -12.98 1.38 1.66
C PHE A 77 -13.03 1.75 0.18
N PHE A 78 -12.89 3.05 -0.12
CA PHE A 78 -13.09 3.61 -1.45
C PHE A 78 -11.85 3.60 -2.32
N ASP A 79 -10.68 3.70 -1.71
CA ASP A 79 -9.43 3.79 -2.46
C ASP A 79 -8.33 2.91 -1.87
N THR A 80 -7.29 2.71 -2.68
CA THR A 80 -6.15 1.89 -2.34
C THR A 80 -4.90 2.71 -2.09
N VAL A 81 -4.05 2.26 -1.17
CA VAL A 81 -2.71 2.83 -1.02
C VAL A 81 -1.84 2.34 -2.17
N ASP A 82 -1.29 3.28 -2.92
CA ASP A 82 -0.47 3.05 -4.11
C ASP A 82 1.03 3.20 -3.78
N THR A 83 1.35 4.23 -3.01
CA THR A 83 2.73 4.57 -2.61
C THR A 83 2.86 4.67 -1.11
N VAL A 84 3.95 4.12 -0.59
CA VAL A 84 4.39 4.27 0.80
C VAL A 84 5.76 4.91 0.81
N VAL A 85 5.94 5.89 1.67
CA VAL A 85 7.23 6.54 1.92
C VAL A 85 7.59 6.35 3.39
N LEU A 86 8.76 5.78 3.65
CA LEU A 86 9.35 5.59 4.97
C LEU A 86 10.60 6.46 5.05
N ASP A 87 10.46 7.64 5.64
CA ASP A 87 11.50 8.68 5.71
C ASP A 87 11.89 9.07 7.14
N ASN A 88 11.20 8.53 8.14
CA ASN A 88 11.47 8.79 9.54
C ASN A 88 11.63 7.47 10.31
N MET A 89 12.61 7.43 11.22
CA MET A 89 12.92 6.31 12.12
C MET A 89 13.58 5.07 11.48
N THR A 90 13.99 4.11 12.31
CA THR A 90 14.52 2.82 11.91
C THR A 90 13.39 1.80 11.79
N VAL A 91 13.19 1.23 10.61
CA VAL A 91 12.23 0.15 10.39
C VAL A 91 12.90 -1.18 10.76
N LYS A 92 12.28 -1.93 11.68
CA LYS A 92 12.79 -3.23 12.14
C LYS A 92 12.08 -4.43 11.50
N ASP A 93 10.82 -4.25 11.11
CA ASP A 93 9.99 -5.32 10.58
C ASP A 93 9.07 -4.78 9.49
N LEU A 94 9.21 -5.33 8.28
CA LEU A 94 8.38 -5.00 7.12
C LEU A 94 7.14 -5.91 7.01
N SER A 95 7.00 -6.94 7.83
CA SER A 95 5.86 -7.89 7.75
C SER A 95 4.49 -7.19 7.70
N PRO A 96 4.23 -6.09 8.43
CA PRO A 96 2.92 -5.42 8.36
C PRO A 96 2.62 -4.73 7.02
N ILE A 97 3.63 -4.49 6.17
CA ILE A 97 3.46 -3.88 4.85
C ILE A 97 2.65 -4.77 3.90
N THR A 98 2.66 -6.09 4.12
CA THR A 98 1.88 -7.07 3.33
C THR A 98 0.38 -6.84 3.44
N ASN A 99 -0.09 -6.08 4.43
CA ASN A 99 -1.48 -5.66 4.51
C ASN A 99 -1.88 -4.67 3.39
N LEU A 100 -0.90 -4.06 2.71
CA LEU A 100 -1.09 -3.13 1.59
C LEU A 100 -1.02 -3.87 0.26
N GLN A 101 -1.97 -4.78 0.03
CA GLN A 101 -2.02 -5.67 -1.15
C GLN A 101 -2.12 -4.97 -2.52
N ASN A 102 -2.30 -3.65 -2.54
CA ASN A 102 -2.33 -2.84 -3.77
C ASN A 102 -1.15 -1.86 -3.86
N LEU A 103 -0.15 -1.98 -2.97
CA LEU A 103 1.04 -1.16 -2.99
C LEU A 103 1.83 -1.41 -4.28
N ARG A 104 2.11 -0.33 -5.00
CA ARG A 104 2.91 -0.36 -6.23
C ARG A 104 4.31 0.20 -6.02
N GLN A 105 4.44 1.19 -5.15
CA GLN A 105 5.69 1.88 -4.92
C GLN A 105 6.03 1.94 -3.43
N LEU A 106 7.23 1.52 -3.08
CA LEU A 106 7.80 1.69 -1.74
C LEU A 106 9.04 2.55 -1.84
N ALA A 107 9.07 3.68 -1.15
CA ALA A 107 10.27 4.48 -0.98
C ALA A 107 10.75 4.40 0.46
N VAL A 108 12.04 4.13 0.64
CA VAL A 108 12.72 4.06 1.93
C VAL A 108 13.89 5.04 1.87
N TYR A 109 13.86 6.07 2.70
CA TYR A 109 14.87 7.14 2.77
C TYR A 109 15.60 7.15 4.12
N ILE A 110 15.61 6.00 4.79
CA ILE A 110 16.22 5.81 6.12
C ILE A 110 17.37 4.80 6.02
N ASP A 111 18.30 4.86 6.97
CA ASP A 111 19.35 3.84 7.07
C ASP A 111 18.74 2.45 7.27
N ILE A 112 19.15 1.51 6.43
CA ILE A 112 18.68 0.13 6.51
C ILE A 112 19.64 -0.68 7.39
N ASP A 113 19.13 -1.14 8.53
CA ASP A 113 19.81 -2.10 9.39
C ASP A 113 20.03 -3.43 8.65
N ASP A 114 21.20 -4.06 8.82
CA ASP A 114 21.56 -5.36 8.25
C ASP A 114 20.58 -6.49 8.60
N SER A 115 19.89 -6.38 9.75
CA SER A 115 18.89 -7.33 10.21
C SER A 115 17.52 -7.19 9.57
N LEU A 116 17.25 -6.11 8.82
CA LEU A 116 15.94 -5.90 8.19
C LEU A 116 15.63 -6.99 7.14
N ASP A 117 14.52 -7.69 7.32
CA ASP A 117 14.07 -8.69 6.36
C ASP A 117 13.20 -8.06 5.26
N PHE A 118 13.62 -8.25 4.00
CA PHE A 118 12.88 -7.79 2.83
C PHE A 118 11.97 -8.87 2.22
N SER A 119 12.02 -10.11 2.72
CA SER A 119 11.16 -11.22 2.28
C SER A 119 9.66 -10.84 2.21
N PRO A 120 9.10 -10.04 3.13
CA PRO A 120 7.70 -9.61 3.05
C PRO A 120 7.34 -8.86 1.75
N LEU A 121 8.30 -8.20 1.09
CA LEU A 121 8.04 -7.48 -0.16
C LEU A 121 7.69 -8.42 -1.31
N ALA A 122 8.14 -9.68 -1.27
CA ALA A 122 7.80 -10.68 -2.28
C ALA A 122 6.33 -11.13 -2.20
N GLU A 123 5.66 -10.86 -1.08
CA GLU A 123 4.23 -11.16 -0.89
C GLU A 123 3.31 -10.06 -1.45
N LEU A 124 3.86 -8.97 -1.99
CA LEU A 124 3.09 -7.86 -2.53
C LEU A 124 2.85 -8.05 -4.04
N PRO A 125 1.64 -8.44 -4.46
CA PRO A 125 1.38 -8.89 -5.84
C PRO A 125 1.39 -7.76 -6.88
N LYS A 126 1.42 -6.49 -6.44
CA LYS A 126 1.39 -5.31 -7.31
C LYS A 126 2.62 -4.42 -7.15
N LEU A 127 3.60 -4.84 -6.36
CA LEU A 127 4.79 -4.03 -6.14
C LEU A 127 5.59 -3.96 -7.46
N GLU A 128 5.81 -2.76 -7.95
CA GLU A 128 6.49 -2.50 -9.21
C GLU A 128 7.85 -1.85 -8.98
N LEU A 129 7.99 -1.09 -7.90
CA LEU A 129 9.13 -0.20 -7.69
C LEU A 129 9.47 -0.05 -6.21
N VAL A 130 10.75 -0.23 -5.90
CA VAL A 130 11.34 0.03 -4.59
C VAL A 130 12.47 1.04 -4.75
N TYR A 131 12.34 2.18 -4.08
CA TYR A 131 13.38 3.21 -3.99
C TYR A 131 14.12 3.07 -2.67
N LEU A 132 15.43 2.86 -2.73
CA LEU A 132 16.34 2.75 -1.58
C LEU A 132 17.44 3.82 -1.62
N ASP A 133 17.14 4.98 -2.20
CA ASP A 133 18.11 6.07 -2.30
C ASP A 133 18.51 6.55 -0.90
N TYR A 134 19.81 6.80 -0.71
CA TYR A 134 20.38 7.32 0.55
C TYR A 134 20.26 6.38 1.76
N THR A 135 20.08 5.07 1.56
CA THR A 135 19.84 4.10 2.66
C THR A 135 21.09 3.39 3.20
N GLY A 136 22.27 3.62 2.62
CA GLY A 136 23.51 2.96 3.01
C GLY A 136 23.54 1.43 2.80
N ILE A 137 22.54 0.86 2.10
CA ILE A 137 22.48 -0.58 1.81
C ILE A 137 23.74 -1.05 1.08
N ARG A 138 24.31 -2.20 1.45
CA ARG A 138 25.52 -2.75 0.81
C ARG A 138 25.21 -3.45 -0.52
N ALA A 139 26.15 -3.43 -1.47
CA ALA A 139 26.01 -4.01 -2.81
C ALA A 139 25.55 -5.48 -2.80
N ALA A 140 26.17 -6.31 -1.96
CA ALA A 140 25.81 -7.73 -1.85
C ALA A 140 24.35 -7.94 -1.40
N ARG A 141 23.84 -7.06 -0.53
CA ARG A 141 22.46 -7.12 -0.05
C ARG A 141 21.49 -6.57 -1.08
N LEU A 142 21.86 -5.51 -1.80
CA LEU A 142 21.11 -5.00 -2.93
C LEU A 142 20.97 -6.07 -4.03
N ALA A 143 22.05 -6.83 -4.31
CA ALA A 143 22.00 -7.97 -5.23
C ALA A 143 21.03 -9.05 -4.74
N LYS A 144 21.12 -9.46 -3.48
CA LYS A 144 20.18 -10.41 -2.88
C LYS A 144 18.73 -9.94 -2.91
N LEU A 145 18.49 -8.64 -2.72
CA LEU A 145 17.15 -8.05 -2.82
C LEU A 145 16.61 -8.13 -4.26
N ARG A 146 17.45 -7.88 -5.26
CA ARG A 146 17.09 -8.02 -6.68
C ARG A 146 16.82 -9.48 -7.07
N GLU A 147 17.54 -10.44 -6.48
CA GLU A 147 17.24 -11.86 -6.65
C GLU A 147 15.92 -12.27 -6.00
N LEU A 148 15.60 -11.71 -4.84
CA LEU A 148 14.34 -11.94 -4.14
C LEU A 148 13.14 -11.36 -4.90
N LEU A 149 13.33 -10.21 -5.55
CA LEU A 149 12.28 -9.46 -6.24
C LEU A 149 12.63 -9.29 -7.74
N PRO A 150 12.64 -10.38 -8.52
CA PRO A 150 13.13 -10.34 -9.91
C PRO A 150 12.29 -9.45 -10.83
N ASP A 151 11.00 -9.34 -10.55
CA ASP A 151 10.04 -8.57 -11.35
C ASP A 151 9.84 -7.13 -10.86
N VAL A 152 10.49 -6.75 -9.74
CA VAL A 152 10.36 -5.43 -9.12
C VAL A 152 11.57 -4.58 -9.46
N ARG A 153 11.35 -3.37 -9.93
CA ARG A 153 12.44 -2.42 -10.17
C ARG A 153 12.98 -1.93 -8.83
N VAL A 154 14.27 -2.17 -8.57
CA VAL A 154 14.94 -1.69 -7.35
C VAL A 154 15.95 -0.61 -7.72
N ASP A 155 15.64 0.62 -7.34
CA ASP A 155 16.49 1.80 -7.57
C ASP A 155 17.25 2.19 -6.30
N ALA A 156 18.54 2.48 -6.47
CA ALA A 156 19.48 2.82 -5.41
C ALA A 156 20.59 3.71 -6.02
N THR A 157 20.19 4.87 -6.53
CA THR A 157 20.98 5.76 -7.41
C THR A 157 22.30 6.25 -6.82
N ASN A 158 22.48 6.19 -5.49
CA ASN A 158 23.71 6.61 -4.82
C ASN A 158 24.64 5.45 -4.39
N HIS A 159 24.42 4.22 -4.89
CA HIS A 159 25.31 3.10 -4.60
C HIS A 159 26.47 3.05 -5.63
N PRO A 160 27.75 2.98 -5.20
CA PRO A 160 28.86 2.72 -6.14
C PRO A 160 28.64 1.38 -6.87
N PRO A 161 28.97 1.26 -8.17
CA PRO A 161 28.84 -0.02 -8.88
C PRO A 161 29.61 -1.13 -8.13
N PRO A 162 29.14 -2.39 -8.16
CA PRO A 162 29.89 -3.49 -7.57
C PRO A 162 31.24 -3.60 -8.28
N ASP A 163 32.33 -3.58 -7.49
CA ASP A 163 33.68 -3.93 -7.94
C ASP A 163 33.75 -5.40 -8.40
#